data_AF-A0A4Q6A728-F1
#
_entry.id   AF-A0A4Q6A728-F1
#
_cell.length_a   1.000
_cell.length_b   1.000
_cell.length_c   1.000
_cell.angle_alpha   90.00
_cell.angle_beta   90.00
_cell.angle_gamma   90.00
#
_symmetry.space_group_name_H-M   'P 1'
#
loop_
_entity.id
_entity.type
_entity.pdbx_description
1 polymer ?
#
loop_
_entity_poly.entity_id
_entity_poly.type
_entity_poly.pdbx_seq_one_letter_code
_entity_poly.pdbx_strand_id
1 'polypeptide(L)'
;MQTIRDNRSSESNFSVLQQELDKTLTLAEQSGDSSLLADLQEIKEKYASEYQTARSGEGTGWPAYEKFVTQFERVLMSARKG
;
A
#
# COMPACT_ATOMS: atom_id res chain seq x y z
N MET A 1 -5.74 -5.08 7.99
CA MET A 1 -4.61 -5.33 8.92
C MET A 1 -4.05 -6.75 8.83
N GLN A 2 -4.87 -7.81 8.89
CA GLN A 2 -4.36 -9.18 8.78
C GLN A 2 -3.73 -9.45 7.39
N THR A 3 -4.41 -9.06 6.32
CA THR A 3 -3.90 -9.13 4.94
C THR A 3 -2.51 -8.48 4.77
N ILE A 4 -2.27 -7.30 5.35
CA ILE A 4 -0.96 -6.63 5.26
C ILE A 4 0.12 -7.44 5.99
N ARG A 5 -0.16 -7.87 7.23
CA ARG A 5 0.81 -8.64 8.04
C ARG A 5 1.13 -10.00 7.44
N ASP A 6 0.15 -10.67 6.83
CA ASP A 6 0.34 -12.01 6.24
C ASP A 6 1.17 -11.95 4.95
N ASN A 7 1.14 -10.80 4.26
CA ASN A 7 1.78 -10.64 2.96
C ASN A 7 3.12 -9.90 3.02
N ARG A 8 3.46 -9.19 4.12
CA ARG A 8 4.69 -8.37 4.26
C ARG A 8 6.01 -9.10 4.09
N SER A 9 6.03 -10.42 4.22
CA SER A 9 7.25 -11.23 4.30
C SER A 9 7.87 -11.55 2.94
N SER A 10 7.19 -11.22 1.83
CA SER A 10 7.68 -11.52 0.49
C SER A 10 7.20 -10.51 -0.56
N GLU A 11 8.15 -10.03 -1.37
CA GLU A 11 7.90 -9.21 -2.57
C GLU A 11 6.98 -9.88 -3.60
N SER A 12 6.91 -11.21 -3.61
CA SER A 12 5.97 -11.94 -4.47
C SER A 12 4.51 -11.65 -4.11
N ASN A 13 4.24 -11.19 -2.89
CA ASN A 13 2.89 -10.85 -2.43
C ASN A 13 2.48 -9.41 -2.79
N PHE A 14 3.32 -8.65 -3.50
CA PHE A 14 2.99 -7.27 -3.88
C PHE A 14 1.65 -7.16 -4.61
N SER A 15 1.35 -8.06 -5.54
CA SER A 15 0.09 -8.03 -6.28
C SER A 15 -1.14 -8.16 -5.37
N VAL A 16 -1.06 -8.97 -4.31
CA VAL A 16 -2.14 -9.13 -3.32
C VAL A 16 -2.34 -7.83 -2.54
N LEU A 17 -1.25 -7.19 -2.12
CA LEU A 17 -1.32 -5.92 -1.39
C LEU A 17 -1.77 -4.75 -2.27
N GLN A 18 -1.41 -4.76 -3.55
CA GLN A 18 -1.88 -3.78 -4.51
C GLN A 18 -3.40 -3.91 -4.73
N GLN A 19 -3.93 -5.13 -4.86
CA GLN A 19 -5.37 -5.36 -4.94
C GLN A 19 -6.11 -4.89 -3.68
N GLU A 20 -5.54 -5.14 -2.49
CA GLU A 20 -6.11 -4.65 -1.24
C GLU A 20 -6.09 -3.12 -1.16
N LEU A 21 -5.03 -2.48 -1.67
CA LEU A 21 -4.96 -1.01 -1.78
C LEU A 21 -6.03 -0.47 -2.72
N ASP A 22 -6.19 -1.04 -3.91
CA ASP A 22 -7.23 -0.62 -4.86
C ASP A 22 -8.64 -0.78 -4.30
N LYS A 23 -8.89 -1.88 -3.59
CA LYS A 23 -10.16 -2.10 -2.89
C LYS A 23 -10.39 -1.06 -1.79
N THR A 24 -9.35 -0.74 -1.01
CA THR A 24 -9.46 0.25 0.08
C THR A 24 -9.70 1.65 -0.49
N LEU A 25 -9.06 2.00 -1.61
CA LEU A 25 -9.31 3.24 -2.34
C LEU A 25 -10.79 3.37 -2.71
N THR A 26 -11.36 2.35 -3.36
CA THR A 26 -12.78 2.36 -3.72
C THR A 26 -13.70 2.51 -2.52
N LEU A 27 -13.36 1.89 -1.37
CA LEU A 27 -14.14 2.05 -0.14
C LEU A 27 -14.04 3.46 0.43
N ALA A 28 -12.84 4.08 0.41
CA ALA A 28 -12.63 5.44 0.88
C ALA A 28 -13.35 6.47 -0.02
N GLU A 29 -13.36 6.24 -1.34
CA GLU A 29 -14.15 7.04 -2.29
C GLU A 29 -15.65 6.96 -1.98
N GLN A 30 -16.16 5.75 -1.73
CA GLN A 30 -17.58 5.53 -1.41
C GLN A 30 -17.98 6.09 -0.03
N SER A 31 -17.07 6.08 0.94
CA SER A 31 -17.34 6.65 2.27
C SER A 31 -17.26 8.18 2.31
N GLY A 32 -16.71 8.81 1.26
CA GLY A 32 -16.45 10.25 1.23
C GLY A 32 -15.30 10.70 2.12
N ASP A 33 -14.49 9.77 2.62
CA ASP A 33 -13.34 10.08 3.47
C ASP A 33 -12.19 10.60 2.60
N SER A 34 -12.21 11.91 2.35
CA SER A 34 -11.26 12.57 1.45
C SER A 34 -9.82 12.54 1.98
N SER A 35 -9.65 12.46 3.31
CA SER A 35 -8.31 12.37 3.91
C SER A 35 -7.72 10.98 3.69
N LEU A 36 -8.50 9.94 4.00
CA LEU A 36 -8.08 8.56 3.75
C LEU A 36 -7.84 8.31 2.27
N LEU A 37 -8.71 8.84 1.40
CA LEU A 37 -8.55 8.72 -0.04
C LEU A 37 -7.22 9.33 -0.52
N ALA A 38 -6.90 10.55 -0.08
CA ALA A 38 -5.65 11.22 -0.45
C ALA A 38 -4.42 10.43 0.05
N ASP A 39 -4.43 9.95 1.29
CA ASP A 39 -3.35 9.14 1.85
C ASP A 39 -3.13 7.83 1.08
N LEU A 40 -4.22 7.14 0.70
CA LEU A 40 -4.16 5.91 -0.10
C LEU A 40 -3.71 6.17 -1.53
N GLN A 41 -4.09 7.32 -2.12
CA GLN A 41 -3.63 7.75 -3.44
C GLN A 41 -2.12 8.00 -3.42
N GLU A 42 -1.57 8.67 -2.39
CA GLU A 42 -0.12 8.82 -2.24
C GLU A 42 0.56 7.45 -2.20
N ILE A 43 0.01 6.48 -1.47
CA ILE A 43 0.58 5.13 -1.40
C ILE A 43 0.66 4.47 -2.77
N LYS A 44 -0.40 4.61 -3.57
CA LYS A 44 -0.46 4.04 -4.92
C LYS A 44 0.48 4.75 -5.89
N GLU A 45 0.48 6.08 -5.90
CA GLU A 45 1.22 6.86 -6.89
C GLU A 45 2.72 6.91 -6.60
N LYS A 46 3.09 6.90 -5.32
CA LYS A 46 4.48 7.02 -4.89
C LYS A 46 5.07 5.68 -4.50
N TYR A 47 4.62 5.07 -3.40
CA TYR A 47 5.33 3.92 -2.82
C TYR A 47 5.16 2.63 -3.66
N ALA A 48 3.97 2.40 -4.23
CA ALA A 48 3.77 1.26 -5.13
C ALA A 48 4.54 1.44 -6.45
N SER A 49 4.59 2.67 -6.99
CA SER A 49 5.36 3.01 -8.19
C SER A 49 6.88 2.91 -7.97
N GLU A 50 7.39 3.39 -6.82
CA GLU A 50 8.78 3.23 -6.39
C GLU A 50 9.17 1.75 -6.36
N TYR A 51 8.31 0.90 -5.79
CA TYR A 51 8.53 -0.55 -5.78
C TYR A 51 8.56 -1.15 -7.18
N GLN A 52 7.59 -0.82 -8.02
CA GLN A 52 7.53 -1.32 -9.41
C GLN A 52 8.78 -0.92 -10.19
N THR A 53 9.22 0.33 -10.04
CA THR A 53 10.46 0.84 -10.65
C THR A 53 11.69 0.11 -10.13
N ALA A 54 11.80 -0.08 -8.81
CA ALA A 54 12.91 -0.79 -8.19
C ALA A 54 12.98 -2.26 -8.63
N ARG A 55 11.84 -2.94 -8.76
CA ARG A 55 11.73 -4.32 -9.23
C ARG A 55 12.05 -4.47 -10.73
N SER A 56 11.78 -3.44 -11.53
CA SER A 56 12.15 -3.41 -12.95
C SER A 56 13.65 -3.13 -13.18
N GLY A 57 14.37 -2.64 -12.18
CA GLY A 57 15.83 -2.54 -12.22
C GLY A 57 16.53 -3.86 -11.88
N GLU A 58 17.85 -3.94 -12.09
CA GLU A 58 18.67 -5.12 -11.77
C GLU A 58 18.89 -5.35 -10.25
N GLY A 59 18.10 -4.69 -9.39
CA GLY A 59 18.26 -4.72 -7.93
C GLY A 59 17.12 -5.42 -7.19
N THR A 60 17.27 -5.56 -5.87
CA THR A 60 16.20 -6.04 -4.99
C THR A 60 15.20 -4.91 -4.72
N GLY A 61 13.93 -5.11 -5.05
CA GLY A 61 12.85 -4.17 -4.74
C GLY A 61 12.50 -4.12 -3.25
N TRP A 62 13.11 -5.00 -2.43
CA TRP A 62 12.83 -5.17 -1.00
C TRP A 62 12.73 -3.86 -0.19
N PRO A 63 13.68 -2.90 -0.27
CA PRO A 63 13.56 -1.67 0.52
C PRO A 63 12.36 -0.80 0.11
N ALA A 64 12.00 -0.78 -1.17
CA ALA A 64 10.84 -0.05 -1.66
C ALA A 64 9.53 -0.78 -1.31
N TYR A 65 9.56 -2.12 -1.35
CA TYR A 65 8.45 -2.96 -0.90
C TYR A 65 8.14 -2.74 0.58
N GLU A 66 9.15 -2.80 1.46
CA GLU A 66 8.96 -2.58 2.89
C GLU A 66 8.38 -1.20 3.20
N LYS A 67 8.83 -0.17 2.47
CA LYS A 67 8.27 1.18 2.58
C LYS A 67 6.80 1.20 2.19
N PHE A 68 6.44 0.63 1.04
CA PHE A 68 5.05 0.52 0.60
C PHE A 68 4.16 -0.16 1.65
N VAL A 69 4.57 -1.32 2.15
CA VAL A 69 3.82 -2.07 3.18
C VAL A 69 3.67 -1.25 4.46
N THR A 70 4.75 -0.60 4.90
CA THR A 70 4.75 0.20 6.14
C THR A 70 3.84 1.42 6.05
N GLN A 71 3.87 2.16 4.94
CA GLN A 71 2.98 3.31 4.76
C GLN A 71 1.53 2.86 4.66
N PHE A 72 1.27 1.76 3.95
CA PHE A 72 -0.08 1.22 3.86
C PHE A 72 -0.63 0.78 5.22
N GLU A 73 0.18 0.09 6.04
CA GLU A 73 -0.18 -0.26 7.41
C GLU A 73 -0.48 0.99 8.25
N ARG A 74 0.37 2.01 8.16
CA ARG A 74 0.21 3.27 8.91
C ARG A 74 -1.11 3.96 8.60
N VAL A 75 -1.45 4.11 7.32
CA VAL A 75 -2.69 4.78 6.90
C VAL A 75 -3.91 4.03 7.41
N LEU A 76 -3.96 2.70 7.27
CA LEU A 76 -5.05 1.89 7.79
C LEU A 76 -5.17 1.94 9.33
N MET A 77 -4.05 2.06 10.05
CA MET A 77 -4.06 2.22 11.50
C MET A 77 -4.59 3.58 11.94
N SER A 78 -4.24 4.64 11.22
CA SER A 78 -4.74 6.00 11.48
C SER A 78 -6.24 6.10 11.22
N ALA A 79 -6.73 5.55 10.11
CA ALA A 79 -8.15 5.53 9.76
C ALA A 79 -9.02 4.79 10.79
N ARG A 80 -8.47 3.77 11.46
CA ARG A 80 -9.20 3.02 12.50
C ARG A 80 -9.28 3.73 13.85
N LYS A 81 -8.43 4.75 14.07
CA LYS A 81 -8.42 5.54 15.31
C LYS A 81 -9.24 6.84 15.19
N GLY A 82 -9.63 7.21 13.96
CA GLY A 82 -10.50 8.34 13.66
C GLY A 82 -11.97 8.05 13.91
#